data_AF-A0A955HVC5-F1
#
_entry.id   AF-A0A955HVC5-F1
#
_cell.length_a   1.000
_cell.length_b   1.000
_cell.length_c   1.000
_cell.angle_alpha   90.00
_cell.angle_beta   90.00
_cell.angle_gamma   90.00
#
_symmetry.space_group_name_H-M   'P 1'
#
loop_
_entity.id
_entity.type
_entity.pdbx_description
1 polymer ?
#
loop_
_entity_poly.entity_id
_entity_poly.type
_entity_poly.pdbx_seq_one_letter_code
_entity_poly.pdbx_strand_id
1 'polypeptide(L)'
;MKKYILHLGIAAIILVFGAGVFYWYEWRPSQIRATCSWVKKHEDAKPAIPSRELPEAPDWMKEMMEKRGMEYTNIEPAQPAQPAKDWIEPASQREYENCLHQNGL
;
A
#
# COMPACT_ATOMS: atom_id res chain seq x y z
N MET A 1 -8.42 -50.42 33.11
CA MET A 1 -9.18 -49.57 32.16
C MET A 1 -9.31 -48.12 32.62
N LYS A 2 -9.85 -47.82 33.83
CA LYS A 2 -10.05 -46.42 34.30
C LYS A 2 -8.80 -45.52 34.29
N LYS A 3 -7.62 -46.05 34.63
CA LYS A 3 -6.34 -45.30 34.61
C LYS A 3 -5.97 -44.79 33.20
N TYR A 4 -6.19 -45.60 32.17
CA TYR A 4 -5.87 -45.22 30.78
C TYR A 4 -6.78 -44.10 30.26
N ILE A 5 -8.06 -44.12 30.63
CA ILE A 5 -9.02 -43.07 30.24
C ILE A 5 -8.63 -41.73 30.88
N LEU A 6 -8.16 -41.72 32.13
CA LEU A 6 -7.68 -40.50 32.80
C LEU A 6 -6.45 -39.92 32.10
N HIS A 7 -5.45 -40.75 31.78
CA HIS A 7 -4.25 -40.28 31.07
C HIS A 7 -4.57 -39.75 29.67
N LEU A 8 -5.49 -40.40 28.95
CA LEU A 8 -5.89 -39.97 27.61
C LEU A 8 -6.63 -38.63 27.65
N GLY A 9 -7.48 -38.41 28.67
CA GLY A 9 -8.13 -37.11 28.89
C GLY A 9 -7.14 -35.99 29.20
N ILE A 10 -6.16 -36.24 30.08
CA ILE A 10 -5.11 -35.26 30.41
C ILE A 10 -4.25 -34.94 29.18
N ALA A 11 -3.86 -35.96 28.41
CA ALA A 11 -3.08 -35.76 27.19
C ALA A 11 -3.85 -34.90 26.17
N ALA A 12 -5.16 -35.14 25.98
CA ALA A 12 -6.00 -34.35 25.10
C ALA A 12 -6.08 -32.87 25.55
N ILE A 13 -6.23 -32.63 26.86
CA ILE A 13 -6.22 -31.27 27.43
C ILE A 13 -4.90 -30.59 27.11
N ILE A 14 -3.76 -31.22 27.41
CA ILE A 14 -2.43 -30.65 27.14
C ILE A 14 -2.28 -30.33 25.65
N LEU A 15 -2.76 -31.19 24.76
CA LEU A 15 -2.68 -30.98 23.32
C LEU A 15 -3.51 -29.77 22.87
N VAL A 16 -4.74 -29.62 23.38
CA VAL A 16 -5.61 -28.47 23.09
C VAL A 16 -5.00 -27.17 23.62
N PHE A 17 -4.54 -27.16 24.88
CA PHE A 17 -3.91 -25.97 25.46
C PHE A 17 -2.60 -25.62 24.75
N GLY A 18 -1.76 -26.61 24.45
CA GLY A 18 -0.50 -26.41 23.72
C GLY A 18 -0.74 -25.86 22.32
N ALA A 19 -1.71 -26.41 21.57
CA ALA A 19 -2.11 -25.89 20.26
C ALA A 19 -2.69 -24.47 20.37
N GLY A 20 -3.47 -24.18 21.41
CA GLY A 20 -4.01 -22.84 21.64
C GLY A 20 -2.92 -21.79 21.90
N VAL A 21 -1.93 -22.12 22.73
CA VAL A 21 -0.76 -21.24 22.99
C VAL A 21 0.04 -21.06 21.70
N PHE A 22 0.38 -22.15 20.99
CA PHE A 22 1.10 -22.06 19.73
C PHE A 22 0.36 -21.20 18.69
N TYR A 23 -0.96 -21.39 18.58
CA TYR A 23 -1.79 -20.60 17.68
C TYR A 23 -1.70 -19.10 17.99
N TRP A 24 -1.79 -18.73 19.27
CA TRP A 24 -1.80 -17.33 19.70
C TRP A 24 -0.45 -16.63 19.53
N TYR A 25 0.66 -17.32 19.85
CA TYR A 25 1.99 -16.70 19.91
C TYR A 25 2.83 -16.88 18.64
N GLU A 26 2.63 -17.95 17.86
CA GLU A 26 3.45 -18.23 16.67
C GLU A 26 2.64 -18.06 15.38
N TRP A 27 1.51 -18.77 15.28
CA TRP A 27 0.76 -18.84 14.03
C TRP A 27 0.04 -17.54 13.70
N ARG A 28 -0.73 -16.97 14.63
CA ARG A 28 -1.47 -15.73 14.39
C ARG A 28 -0.53 -14.55 14.08
N PRO A 29 0.57 -14.32 14.82
CA PRO A 29 1.44 -13.17 14.54
C PRO A 29 2.15 -13.25 13.18
N SER A 30 2.56 -14.46 12.77
CA SER A 30 3.20 -14.64 11.46
C SER A 30 2.27 -14.32 10.30
N GLN A 31 0.99 -14.72 10.38
CA GLN A 31 -0.01 -14.37 9.36
C GLN A 31 -0.24 -12.86 9.28
N ILE A 32 -0.42 -12.18 10.42
CA ILE A 32 -0.66 -10.73 10.44
C ILE A 32 0.53 -9.98 9.84
N ARG A 33 1.77 -10.34 10.20
CA ARG A 33 2.98 -9.74 9.63
C ARG A 33 3.06 -9.94 8.12
N ALA A 34 2.72 -11.13 7.63
CA ALA A 34 2.68 -11.42 6.20
C ALA A 34 1.62 -10.56 5.48
N THR A 35 0.42 -10.42 6.06
CA THR A 35 -0.64 -9.60 5.45
C THR A 35 -0.33 -8.11 5.51
N CYS A 36 0.30 -7.62 6.58
CA CYS A 36 0.66 -6.21 6.73
C CYS A 36 1.84 -5.77 5.85
N SER A 37 2.57 -6.71 5.25
CA SER A 37 3.72 -6.39 4.39
C SER A 37 3.35 -5.81 3.02
N TRP A 38 2.06 -5.86 2.65
CA TRP A 38 1.55 -5.38 1.36
C TRP A 38 0.35 -4.46 1.58
N VAL A 39 0.31 -3.34 0.86
CA VAL A 39 -0.80 -2.38 0.92
C VAL A 39 -1.41 -2.23 -0.46
N LYS A 40 -2.74 -2.26 -0.52
CA LYS A 40 -3.47 -1.92 -1.74
C LYS A 40 -3.58 -0.40 -1.83
N LYS A 41 -3.06 0.19 -2.90
CA LYS A 41 -3.15 1.61 -3.22
C LYS A 41 -4.21 1.84 -4.29
N HIS A 42 -4.79 3.03 -4.23
CA HIS A 42 -5.76 3.53 -5.19
C HIS A 42 -5.33 4.92 -5.63
N GLU A 43 -5.35 5.17 -6.94
CA GLU A 43 -5.29 6.51 -7.50
C GLU A 43 -6.56 6.74 -8.29
N ASP A 44 -7.28 7.80 -7.92
CA ASP A 44 -8.53 8.20 -8.56
C ASP A 44 -8.31 8.58 -10.04
N ALA A 45 -9.38 8.49 -10.82
CA ALA A 45 -9.35 8.92 -12.21
C ALA A 45 -9.07 10.43 -12.30
N LYS A 46 -8.14 10.82 -13.17
CA LYS A 46 -7.89 12.23 -13.48
C LYS A 46 -8.68 12.61 -14.72
N PRO A 47 -9.50 13.67 -14.67
CA PRO A 47 -10.25 14.11 -15.84
C PRO A 47 -9.31 14.64 -16.91
N ALA A 48 -9.79 14.68 -18.16
CA ALA A 48 -9.07 15.36 -19.23
C ALA A 48 -8.95 16.86 -18.92
N ILE A 49 -7.75 17.41 -19.09
CA ILE A 49 -7.50 18.86 -18.95
C ILE A 49 -7.41 19.41 -20.38
N PRO A 50 -8.31 20.30 -20.82
CA PRO A 50 -8.23 20.88 -22.14
C PRO A 50 -6.97 21.76 -22.27
N SER A 51 -6.51 21.95 -23.51
CA SER A 51 -5.45 22.92 -23.77
C SER A 51 -5.90 24.32 -23.35
N ARG A 52 -4.99 25.08 -22.74
CA ARG A 52 -5.27 26.47 -22.35
C ARG A 52 -4.11 27.38 -22.72
N GLU A 53 -4.44 28.63 -22.99
CA GLU A 53 -3.44 29.68 -23.18
C GLU A 53 -2.91 30.12 -21.81
N LEU A 54 -1.59 30.14 -21.70
CA LEU A 54 -0.85 30.66 -20.58
C LEU A 54 -0.60 32.16 -20.78
N PRO A 55 -0.48 32.95 -19.70
CA PRO A 55 -0.04 34.33 -19.80
C PRO A 55 1.32 34.38 -20.49
N GLU A 56 1.53 35.44 -21.28
CA GLU A 56 2.76 35.59 -22.06
C GLU A 56 4.00 35.52 -21.16
N ALA A 57 4.98 34.74 -21.60
CA ALA A 57 6.27 34.68 -20.94
C ALA A 57 6.97 36.05 -20.95
N PRO A 58 7.70 36.37 -19.88
CA PRO A 58 8.66 37.46 -19.90
C PRO A 58 9.68 37.31 -21.03
N ASP A 59 10.15 38.42 -21.59
CA ASP A 59 11.05 38.44 -22.75
C ASP A 59 12.36 37.66 -22.51
N TRP A 60 12.90 37.71 -21.29
CA TRP A 60 14.11 36.97 -20.94
C TRP A 60 13.95 35.45 -21.07
N MET A 61 12.73 34.94 -20.89
CA MET A 61 12.44 33.50 -21.02
C MET A 61 12.31 33.10 -22.49
N LYS A 62 11.73 33.98 -23.32
CA LYS A 62 11.68 33.79 -24.78
C LYS A 62 13.10 33.75 -25.38
N GLU A 63 13.96 34.70 -25.00
CA GLU A 63 15.37 34.75 -25.44
C GLU A 63 16.15 33.49 -25.01
N MET A 64 15.91 33.00 -23.79
CA MET A 64 16.56 31.78 -23.29
C MET A 64 16.14 30.52 -24.07
N MET A 65 14.86 30.41 -24.44
CA MET A 65 14.33 29.30 -25.24
C MET A 65 14.93 29.32 -26.65
N GLU A 66 14.98 30.50 -27.29
CA GLU A 66 15.54 30.68 -28.62
C GLU A 66 17.04 30.32 -28.68
N LYS A 67 17.83 30.76 -27.70
CA LYS A 67 19.26 30.37 -27.60
C LYS A 67 19.47 28.87 -27.44
N ARG A 68 18.48 28.15 -26.90
CA ARG A 68 18.49 26.69 -26.78
C ARG A 68 17.91 25.98 -28.00
N GLY A 69 17.48 26.72 -29.02
CA GLY A 69 16.83 26.17 -30.21
C GLY A 69 15.46 25.54 -29.91
N MET A 70 14.79 25.99 -28.84
CA MET A 70 13.46 25.50 -28.46
C MET A 70 12.39 26.51 -28.91
N GLU A 71 11.32 26.00 -29.50
CA GLU A 71 10.15 26.80 -29.88
C GLU A 71 9.32 27.12 -28.64
N TYR A 72 9.08 28.41 -28.41
CA TYR A 72 8.22 28.86 -27.32
C TYR A 72 6.75 28.83 -27.76
N THR A 73 5.90 28.14 -26.99
CA THR A 73 4.45 28.15 -27.16
C THR A 73 3.76 28.61 -25.89
N ASN A 74 2.74 29.47 -26.04
CA ASN A 74 1.88 29.92 -24.95
C ASN A 74 0.80 28.88 -24.60
N ILE A 75 0.75 27.76 -25.30
CA ILE A 75 -0.34 26.80 -25.17
C ILE A 75 0.14 25.65 -24.28
N GLU A 76 -0.49 25.50 -23.12
CA GLU A 76 -0.36 24.27 -22.34
C GLU A 76 -1.12 23.17 -23.08
N PRO A 77 -0.46 22.07 -23.48
CA PRO A 77 -1.10 21.02 -24.26
C PRO A 77 -2.19 20.33 -23.45
N ALA A 78 -3.23 19.85 -24.14
CA ALA A 78 -4.31 19.11 -23.51
C ALA A 78 -3.76 17.82 -22.87
N GLN A 79 -4.12 17.55 -21.61
CA GLN A 79 -3.79 16.30 -20.94
C GLN A 79 -4.98 15.34 -21.08
N PRO A 80 -4.76 14.11 -21.60
CA PRO A 80 -5.83 13.14 -21.73
C PRO A 80 -6.31 12.68 -20.35
N ALA A 81 -7.57 12.22 -20.27
CA ALA A 81 -8.10 11.62 -19.06
C ALA A 81 -7.28 10.37 -18.68
N GLN A 82 -6.94 10.23 -17.40
CA GLN A 82 -6.28 9.05 -16.86
C GLN A 82 -7.30 8.24 -16.05
N PRO A 83 -7.48 6.94 -16.33
CA PRO A 83 -8.41 6.12 -15.57
C PRO A 83 -7.90 5.91 -14.14
N ALA A 84 -8.83 5.60 -13.24
CA ALA A 84 -8.48 5.16 -11.89
C ALA A 84 -7.68 3.86 -11.96
N LYS A 85 -6.73 3.67 -11.04
CA LYS A 85 -5.88 2.48 -11.00
C LYS A 85 -5.69 1.98 -9.57
N ASP A 86 -5.70 0.66 -9.46
CA ASP A 86 -5.41 -0.07 -8.23
C ASP A 86 -4.09 -0.83 -8.41
N TRP A 87 -3.26 -0.84 -7.38
CA TRP A 87 -2.07 -1.69 -7.36
C TRP A 87 -1.72 -2.14 -5.94
N ILE A 88 -0.85 -3.14 -5.85
CA ILE A 88 -0.31 -3.63 -4.58
C ILE A 88 1.17 -3.28 -4.56
N GLU A 89 1.62 -2.71 -3.45
CA GLU A 89 3.02 -2.39 -3.22
C GLU A 89 3.46 -2.79 -1.80
N PRO A 90 4.76 -2.95 -1.55
CA PRO A 90 5.27 -3.19 -0.20
C PRO A 90 4.85 -2.06 0.74
N ALA A 91 4.40 -2.41 1.94
CA ALA A 91 4.02 -1.44 2.95
C ALA A 91 5.21 -0.56 3.34
N SER A 92 5.01 0.75 3.46
CA SER A 92 6.00 1.59 4.15
C SER A 92 6.10 1.17 5.63
N GLN A 93 7.22 1.49 6.28
CA GLN A 93 7.42 1.13 7.69
C GLN A 93 6.27 1.61 8.58
N ARG A 94 5.79 2.84 8.36
CA ARG A 94 4.68 3.41 9.12
C ARG A 94 3.35 2.69 8.88
N GLU A 95 3.06 2.30 7.64
CA GLU A 95 1.84 1.56 7.31
C GLU A 95 1.87 0.14 7.88
N TYR A 96 3.03 -0.51 7.81
CA TYR A 96 3.26 -1.81 8.42
C TYR A 96 3.03 -1.76 9.94
N GLU A 97 3.67 -0.81 10.65
CA GLU A 97 3.51 -0.63 12.09
C GLU A 97 2.07 -0.31 12.48
N ASN A 98 1.40 0.59 11.75
CA ASN A 98 -0.01 0.90 11.96
C ASN A 98 -0.90 -0.34 11.78
N CYS A 99 -0.62 -1.15 10.75
CA CYS A 99 -1.35 -2.38 10.48
C CYS A 99 -1.16 -3.41 11.60
N LEU A 100 0.07 -3.59 12.10
CA LEU A 100 0.33 -4.46 13.26
C LEU A 100 -0.47 -4.00 14.48
N HIS A 101 -0.40 -2.71 14.81
CA HIS A 101 -1.09 -2.14 15.96
C HIS A 101 -2.61 -2.31 15.87
N GLN A 102 -3.20 -2.11 14.68
CA GLN A 102 -4.64 -2.34 14.45
C GLN A 102 -5.06 -3.80 14.63
N ASN A 103 -4.16 -4.74 14.38
CA ASN A 103 -4.41 -6.18 14.53
C ASN A 103 -4.02 -6.71 15.92
N GLY A 104 -3.59 -5.84 16.84
CA GLY A 104 -3.22 -6.18 18.21
C GLY A 104 -1.87 -6.90 18.32
N LEU A 105 -0.90 -6.50 17.48
CA LEU A 105 0.50 -6.87 17.58
C LEU A 105 1.38 -5.67 17.91
#